data_AF-A0A2B7YXE8-F1
#
_entry.id   AF-A0A2B7YXE8-F1
#
_cell.length_a   1.000
_cell.length_b   1.000
_cell.length_c   1.000
_cell.angle_alpha   90.00
_cell.angle_beta   90.00
_cell.angle_gamma   90.00
#
_symmetry.space_group_name_H-M   'P 1'
#
loop_
_entity.id
_entity.type
_entity.pdbx_description
1 polymer ?
#
loop_
_entity_poly.entity_id
_entity_poly.type
_entity_poly.pdbx_seq_one_letter_code
_entity_poly.pdbx_strand_id
1 'polypeptide(L)' 'MIEDNVYLGAGCRIIGGVIIGHDTIVAPNSVIIKNTEACSVYSGIPGKIIIKITKENIEKYRDYGVRNCETVI' A
#
# COMPACT_ATOMS: atom_id res chain seq x y z
N MET A 1 1.56 -0.29 12.92
CA MET A 1 2.95 -0.53 12.46
C MET A 1 3.00 -0.27 10.96
N ILE A 2 4.06 0.36 10.46
CA ILE A 2 4.29 0.56 9.02
C ILE A 2 5.52 -0.26 8.67
N GLU A 3 5.40 -1.19 7.72
CA GLU A 3 6.50 -2.04 7.27
C GLU A 3 7.37 -1.33 6.21
N ASP A 4 8.35 -2.05 5.67
CA ASP A 4 9.33 -1.51 4.73
C ASP A 4 8.72 -1.08 3.40
N ASN A 5 9.31 -0.05 2.78
CA ASN A 5 8.99 0.40 1.42
C ASN A 5 7.51 0.83 1.22
N VAL A 6 6.83 1.23 2.30
CA VAL A 6 5.47 1.75 2.24
C VAL A 6 5.47 3.19 1.74
N TYR A 7 4.60 3.50 0.79
CA TYR A 7 4.29 4.85 0.38
C TYR A 7 3.00 5.34 1.01
N LEU A 8 3.07 6.46 1.73
CA LEU A 8 1.90 7.15 2.28
C LEU A 8 1.66 8.43 1.49
N GLY A 9 0.61 8.42 0.67
CA GLY A 9 0.17 9.60 -0.06
C GLY A 9 -0.25 10.72 0.88
N ALA A 10 0.00 11.95 0.45
CA ALA A 10 -0.33 13.15 1.22
C ALA A 10 -1.81 13.17 1.67
N GLY A 11 -2.04 13.54 2.93
CA GLY A 11 -3.39 13.63 3.50
C GLY A 11 -4.07 12.29 3.79
N CYS A 12 -3.40 11.15 3.58
CA CYS A 12 -3.93 9.87 4.03
C CYS A 12 -4.00 9.80 5.57
N ARG A 13 -4.86 8.93 6.10
CA ARG A 13 -4.99 8.68 7.54
C ARG A 13 -4.98 7.19 7.82
N ILE A 14 -4.19 6.79 8.81
CA ILE A 14 -4.11 5.42 9.30
C ILE A 14 -4.70 5.43 10.71
N ILE A 15 -5.79 4.69 10.93
CA ILE A 15 -6.58 4.77 12.16
C ILE A 15 -6.56 3.42 12.88
N GLY A 16 -6.16 3.44 14.16
CA GLY A 16 -6.12 2.27 15.04
C GLY A 16 -4.79 1.52 15.01
N GLY A 17 -4.76 0.35 15.66
CA GLY A 17 -3.60 -0.54 15.75
C GLY A 17 -3.38 -1.38 14.50
N VAL A 18 -3.43 -0.76 13.31
CA VAL A 18 -3.32 -1.48 12.03
C VAL A 18 -1.87 -1.65 11.59
N ILE A 19 -1.64 -2.68 10.78
CA ILE A 19 -0.37 -2.95 10.09
C ILE A 19 -0.51 -2.54 8.63
N ILE A 20 0.42 -1.72 8.15
CA ILE A 20 0.58 -1.42 6.73
C ILE A 20 1.68 -2.33 6.18
N GLY A 21 1.30 -3.34 5.42
CA GLY A 21 2.20 -4.37 4.88
C GLY A 21 3.25 -3.80 3.93
N HIS A 22 4.40 -4.46 3.81
CA HIS A 22 5.51 -3.98 2.99
C HIS A 22 5.11 -3.70 1.54
N ASP A 23 5.77 -2.72 0.93
CA ASP A 23 5.53 -2.32 -0.46
C ASP A 23 4.06 -1.90 -0.74
N THR A 24 3.32 -1.49 0.29
CA THR A 24 1.96 -0.96 0.15
C THR A 24 2.01 0.51 -0.24
N ILE A 25 1.13 0.90 -1.16
CA ILE A 25 0.88 2.30 -1.51
C ILE A 25 -0.49 2.69 -0.98
N VAL A 26 -0.54 3.70 -0.12
CA VAL A 26 -1.79 4.34 0.28
C VAL A 26 -1.97 5.62 -0.53
N ALA A 27 -3.01 5.69 -1.36
CA ALA A 27 -3.26 6.84 -2.21
C ALA A 27 -3.55 8.11 -1.38
N PRO A 28 -3.29 9.32 -1.94
CA PRO A 28 -3.59 10.58 -1.27
C PRO A 28 -5.03 10.64 -0.76
N ASN A 29 -5.24 11.28 0.39
CA ASN A 29 -6.54 11.43 1.05
C ASN A 29 -7.31 10.13 1.39
N SER A 30 -6.65 8.97 1.37
CA SER A 30 -7.28 7.69 1.74
C SER A 30 -7.28 7.43 3.24
N VAL A 31 -8.23 6.63 3.75
CA VAL A 31 -8.36 6.32 5.17
C VAL A 31 -8.32 4.81 5.40
N ILE A 32 -7.26 4.31 6.04
CA ILE A 32 -7.07 2.90 6.34
C ILE A 32 -7.51 2.62 7.77
N ILE A 33 -8.44 1.67 7.92
CA ILE A 33 -9.04 1.25 9.21
C ILE A 33 -8.87 -0.25 9.49
N LYS A 34 -8.18 -0.98 8.60
CA LYS A 34 -7.86 -2.41 8.71
C LYS A 34 -6.45 -2.65 8.22
N ASN A 35 -5.84 -3.77 8.61
CA ASN A 35 -4.53 -4.16 8.09
C ASN A 35 -4.55 -4.19 6.56
N THR A 36 -3.47 -3.72 5.95
CA THR A 36 -3.28 -3.81 4.51
C THR A 36 -2.58 -5.10 4.13
N GLU A 37 -2.89 -5.61 2.96
CA GLU A 37 -2.11 -6.64 2.31
C GLU A 37 -0.84 -6.01 1.74
N ALA A 38 0.29 -6.70 1.85
CA ALA A 38 1.53 -6.29 1.21
C ALA A 38 1.35 -6.16 -0.32
N CYS A 39 2.25 -5.41 -0.95
CA CYS A 39 2.29 -5.30 -2.42
C CYS A 39 0.93 -4.91 -3.02
N SER A 40 0.29 -3.90 -2.43
CA SER A 40 -1.06 -3.51 -2.80
C SER A 40 -1.19 -1.99 -2.81
N VAL A 41 -2.05 -1.47 -3.69
CA VAL A 41 -2.44 -0.06 -3.68
C VAL A 41 -3.82 0.06 -3.05
N TYR A 42 -3.91 0.85 -1.98
CA TYR A 42 -5.16 1.16 -1.30
C TYR A 42 -5.63 2.57 -1.64
N SER A 43 -6.93 2.73 -1.89
CA SER A 43 -7.54 4.04 -2.08
C SER A 43 -8.96 4.12 -1.50
N GLY A 44 -9.38 5.31 -1.07
CA GLY A 44 -10.74 5.62 -0.64
C GLY A 44 -10.92 5.73 0.88
N ILE A 45 -12.18 5.92 1.29
CA ILE A 45 -12.61 6.10 2.69
C ILE A 45 -13.89 5.24 2.92
N PRO A 46 -13.81 4.07 3.57
CA PRO A 46 -12.59 3.39 3.98
C PRO A 46 -11.80 2.89 2.76
N GLY A 47 -10.48 2.85 2.88
CA GLY A 47 -9.56 2.45 1.82
C GLY A 47 -9.72 0.97 1.49
N LYS A 48 -9.76 0.66 0.20
CA LYS A 48 -9.84 -0.69 -0.36
C LYS A 48 -8.68 -0.91 -1.32
N ILE A 49 -8.30 -2.18 -1.50
CA ILE A 49 -7.37 -2.55 -2.57
C ILE A 49 -8.01 -2.17 -3.90
N ILE A 50 -7.28 -1.38 -4.69
CA ILE A 50 -7.62 -1.09 -6.08
C ILE A 50 -6.66 -1.77 -7.05
N ILE A 51 -5.44 -2.10 -6.61
CA ILE A 51 -4.42 -2.74 -7.43
C ILE A 51 -3.60 -3.71 -6.56
N LYS A 52 -3.31 -4.88 -7.12
CA LYS A 52 -2.27 -5.79 -6.64
C LYS A 52 -0.98 -5.52 -7.41
N ILE A 53 0.10 -5.27 -6.68
CA ILE A 53 1.42 -5.07 -7.26
C ILE A 53 2.05 -6.45 -7.45
N THR A 54 2.37 -6.78 -8.68
CA THR A 54 2.90 -8.08 -9.09
C THR A 54 4.16 -7.88 -9.93
N LYS A 55 4.88 -8.96 -10.25
CA LYS A 55 6.07 -8.90 -11.12
C LYS A 55 5.77 -8.20 -12.46
N GLU A 56 4.58 -8.38 -13.00
CA GLU A 56 4.19 -7.86 -14.30
C GLU A 56 3.97 -6.34 -14.30
N ASN A 57 3.70 -5.73 -13.14
CA ASN A 57 3.36 -4.30 -13.05
C ASN A 57 4.24 -3.50 -12.09
N ILE A 58 5.16 -4.14 -11.34
CA ILE A 58 5.99 -3.53 -10.30
C ILE A 58 6.77 -2.31 -10.81
N GLU A 59 7.21 -2.33 -12.06
CA GLU A 59 7.99 -1.24 -12.67
C GLU A 59 7.23 0.10 -12.66
N LYS A 60 5.89 0.07 -12.69
CA LYS A 60 5.05 1.29 -12.59
C LYS A 60 5.09 1.95 -11.21
N TYR A 61 5.52 1.21 -10.20
CA TYR A 61 5.42 1.59 -8.79
C TYR A 61 6.79 1.78 -8.12
N ARG A 62 7.90 1.63 -8.86
CA ARG A 62 9.26 1.81 -8.34
C ARG A 62 9.51 3.20 -7.76
N ASP A 63 8.94 4.24 -8.38
CA ASP A 63 9.07 5.62 -7.91
C ASP A 63 8.37 5.87 -6.56
N TYR A 64 7.43 5.00 -6.18
CA TYR A 64 6.79 5.01 -4.86
C TYR A 64 7.61 4.25 -3.81
N GLY A 65 8.80 3.75 -4.17
CA GLY A 65 9.70 3.04 -3.27
C GLY A 65 9.50 1.53 -3.23
N VAL A 66 8.61 0.97 -4.06
CA VAL A 66 8.30 -0.47 -4.09
C VAL A 66 9.48 -1.30 -4.62
N ARG A 67 9.84 -2.36 -3.88
CA ARG A 67 11.02 -3.19 -4.12
C ARG A 67 10.71 -4.68 -4.22
N ASN A 68 9.90 -5.23 -3.32
CA ASN A 68 9.93 -6.68 -3.04
C ASN A 68 8.66 -7.46 -3.44
N CYS A 69 7.93 -7.00 -4.47
CA CYS A 69 6.64 -7.61 -4.87
C CYS A 69 6.77 -8.76 -5.87
N GLU A 70 7.77 -9.60 -5.67
CA GLU A 70 8.09 -10.67 -6.61
C GLU A 70 7.20 -11.91 -6.40
N THR A 71 6.68 -12.19 -5.20
CA THR A 71 6.02 -13.49 -4.99
C THR A 71 4.81 -13.37 -4.07
N VAL A 72 3.74 -12.72 -4.54
CA VAL A 72 2.42 -12.86 -3.93
C VAL A 72 1.52 -13.54 -4.94
N ILE A 73 1.45 -14.87 -4.83
CA ILE A 73 0.62 -15.78 -5.62
C ILE A 73 -0.84 -15.67 -5.16
#